data_AF-A0A1I2H1K9-F1
#
_entry.id   AF-A0A1I2H1K9-F1
#
_cell.length_a   1.000
_cell.length_b   1.000
_cell.length_c   1.000
_cell.angle_alpha   90.00
_cell.angle_beta   90.00
_cell.angle_gamma   90.00
#
_symmetry.space_group_name_H-M   'P 1'
#
loop_
_entity.id
_entity.type
_entity.pdbx_description
1 polymer ?
#
loop_
_entity_poly.entity_id
_entity_poly.type
_entity_poly.pdbx_seq_one_letter_code
_entity_poly.pdbx_strand_id
1 'polypeptide(L)'
;MGKENGYSAVKSWFMTPEQQADHNARLRTKVDGPQIKRWKRSMTQEQYLQAVESGQSAADIMLKHFNNDRQEFAKQLKEWGIKKMAETKTGLTKDEYLRRRAAGEGRTQIFNTLAPMSKRNFNSILSEWGIREGDAEQRALEMLVPNAAASAEPQGLIAINAAREQEAESEALNRIQERAAEKDVEILTLQNQLQKEIDNNDELEAENLRFATQLTDAQAEIAILQQQKAELIEQVDTAARAMEYETAENAKMKTALESASDKAAEAGRKLKKMDEEQQILLATLEQAAEQAAIQENDIITLCMPILSVAIANVERARIYDAVGALSSDVEAADIDRERVMQELFDLLQRVVNFVTADLAELHPGQSVAEFVHDFFGYYNSRHIDNVTAQQEAV
;
A
#
# COMPACT_ATOMS: atom_id res chain seq x y z
N MET A 1 17.45 10.95 -36.57
CA MET A 1 16.57 9.92 -35.98
C MET A 1 16.48 10.17 -34.49
N GLY A 2 15.44 10.89 -34.05
CA GLY A 2 15.11 11.03 -32.62
C GLY A 2 13.76 10.38 -32.39
N LYS A 3 13.71 9.37 -31.52
CA LYS A 3 12.45 8.68 -31.17
C LYS A 3 11.61 9.60 -30.28
N GLU A 4 10.34 9.68 -30.63
CA GLU A 4 9.31 10.53 -30.04
C GLU A 4 8.96 10.09 -28.62
N ASN A 5 8.91 11.06 -27.70
CA ASN A 5 8.19 10.94 -26.45
C ASN A 5 6.67 11.01 -26.77
N GLY A 6 6.02 9.84 -26.77
CA GLY A 6 4.60 9.69 -27.11
C GLY A 6 3.64 10.12 -26.00
N TYR A 7 3.54 11.42 -25.73
CA TYR A 7 2.39 11.98 -25.00
C TYR A 7 1.93 13.28 -25.65
N SER A 8 1.08 13.17 -26.66
CA SER A 8 0.28 14.30 -27.15
C SER A 8 -0.92 14.53 -26.22
N ALA A 9 -1.20 15.79 -25.90
CA ALA A 9 -2.42 16.19 -25.20
C ALA A 9 -3.66 15.84 -26.03
N VAL A 10 -4.47 14.88 -25.57
CA VAL A 10 -5.74 14.52 -26.19
C VAL A 10 -6.70 15.71 -26.01
N LYS A 11 -7.14 16.30 -27.12
CA LYS A 11 -8.14 17.38 -27.13
C LYS A 11 -9.47 16.85 -26.58
N SER A 12 -10.02 17.57 -25.60
CA SER A 12 -11.13 17.21 -24.71
C SER A 12 -12.52 17.00 -25.34
N TRP A 13 -12.63 16.82 -26.66
CA TRP A 13 -13.91 16.84 -27.37
C TRP A 13 -14.43 15.46 -27.81
N PHE A 14 -13.68 14.38 -27.56
CA PHE A 14 -14.09 13.00 -27.83
C PHE A 14 -13.61 12.03 -26.74
N MET A 15 -13.83 12.36 -25.47
CA MET A 15 -13.62 11.39 -24.38
C MET A 15 -14.90 10.61 -24.14
N THR A 16 -14.80 9.28 -24.11
CA THR A 16 -15.89 8.44 -23.60
C THR A 16 -16.11 8.71 -22.11
N PRO A 17 -17.31 8.43 -21.56
CA PRO A 17 -17.58 8.68 -20.13
C PRO A 17 -16.57 8.02 -19.18
N GLU A 18 -16.06 6.84 -19.53
CA GLU A 18 -15.01 6.15 -18.77
C GLU A 18 -13.65 6.85 -18.87
N GLN A 19 -13.27 7.34 -20.05
CA GLN A 19 -12.03 8.10 -20.23
C GLN A 19 -12.06 9.45 -19.52
N GLN A 20 -13.24 10.06 -19.43
CA GLN A 20 -13.43 11.30 -18.69
C GLN A 20 -13.37 11.05 -17.18
N ALA A 21 -13.90 9.92 -16.70
CA ALA A 21 -13.78 9.50 -15.31
C ALA A 21 -12.32 9.21 -14.93
N ASP A 22 -11.57 8.48 -15.77
CA ASP A 22 -10.15 8.20 -15.54
C ASP A 22 -9.29 9.48 -15.62
N HIS A 23 -9.58 10.39 -16.56
CA HIS A 23 -8.92 11.69 -16.61
C HIS A 23 -9.17 12.54 -15.36
N ASN A 24 -10.42 12.56 -14.87
CA ASN A 24 -10.77 13.28 -13.65
C ASN A 24 -10.15 12.62 -12.40
N ALA A 25 -10.04 11.29 -12.35
CA ALA A 25 -9.35 10.57 -11.29
C ALA A 25 -7.86 10.94 -11.26
N ARG A 26 -7.20 10.99 -12.42
CA ARG A 26 -5.79 11.39 -12.56
C ARG A 26 -5.55 12.86 -12.18
N LEU A 27 -6.49 13.75 -12.50
CA LEU A 27 -6.41 15.15 -12.08
C LEU A 27 -6.56 15.30 -10.56
N ARG A 28 -7.44 14.53 -9.92
CA ARG A 28 -7.57 14.51 -8.45
C ARG A 28 -6.29 14.04 -7.77
N THR A 29 -5.65 12.99 -8.27
CA THR A 29 -4.35 12.52 -7.74
C THR A 29 -3.20 13.51 -7.95
N LYS A 30 -3.29 14.44 -8.91
CA LYS A 30 -2.29 15.51 -9.08
C LYS A 30 -2.44 16.65 -8.08
N VAL A 31 -3.64 16.85 -7.53
CA VAL A 31 -3.90 17.89 -6.51
C VAL A 31 -3.45 17.42 -5.13
N ASP A 32 -3.52 16.11 -4.85
CA ASP A 32 -3.13 15.50 -3.57
C ASP A 32 -1.74 14.84 -3.56
N GLY A 33 -0.94 15.02 -4.62
CA GLY A 33 0.47 14.62 -4.61
C GLY A 33 1.30 15.50 -3.66
N PRO A 34 2.45 15.02 -3.15
CA PRO A 34 3.32 15.82 -2.31
C PRO A 34 3.69 17.12 -3.04
N GLN A 35 3.18 18.25 -2.56
CA GLN A 35 3.50 19.56 -3.11
C GLN A 35 5.00 19.80 -2.92
N ILE A 36 5.79 19.64 -3.98
CA ILE A 36 7.18 20.06 -4.02
C ILE A 36 7.17 21.56 -3.74
N LYS A 37 7.50 21.95 -2.51
CA LYS A 37 7.57 23.35 -2.11
C LYS A 37 8.47 24.06 -3.11
N ARG A 38 7.99 25.14 -3.73
CA ARG A 38 8.82 25.99 -4.58
C ARG A 38 10.06 26.38 -3.78
N TRP A 39 11.22 26.01 -4.31
CA TRP A 39 12.50 26.24 -3.66
C TRP A 39 12.69 27.74 -3.39
N LYS A 40 13.16 28.09 -2.20
CA LYS A 40 13.32 29.48 -1.76
C LYS A 40 14.78 29.91 -1.93
N ARG A 41 14.96 31.08 -2.54
CA ARG A 41 16.25 31.76 -2.77
C ARG A 41 17.11 31.77 -1.49
N SER A 42 18.31 31.21 -1.56
CA SER A 42 19.20 31.05 -0.39
C SER A 42 20.50 31.86 -0.46
N MET A 43 20.81 32.50 -1.59
CA MET A 43 22.09 33.17 -1.80
C MET A 43 21.93 34.67 -2.08
N THR A 44 22.76 35.48 -1.43
CA THR A 44 22.83 36.94 -1.63
C THR A 44 23.87 37.34 -2.67
N GLN A 45 23.85 38.61 -3.11
CA GLN A 45 24.82 39.15 -4.07
C GLN A 45 26.27 39.07 -3.56
N GLU A 46 26.48 39.37 -2.28
CA GLU A 46 27.81 39.34 -1.66
C GLU A 46 28.38 37.91 -1.60
N GLN A 47 27.53 36.93 -1.26
CA GLN A 47 27.89 35.52 -1.26
C GLN A 47 28.24 35.01 -2.67
N TYR A 48 27.52 35.50 -3.69
CA TYR A 48 27.84 35.18 -5.08
C TYR A 48 29.24 35.66 -5.47
N LEU A 49 29.56 36.93 -5.17
CA LEU A 49 30.85 37.52 -5.52
C LEU A 49 31.99 36.81 -4.79
N GLN A 50 31.81 36.50 -3.51
CA GLN A 50 32.79 35.73 -2.73
C GLN A 50 32.99 34.30 -3.26
N ALA A 51 31.91 33.63 -3.72
CA ALA A 51 32.00 32.31 -4.33
C ALA A 51 32.77 32.34 -5.67
N VAL A 52 32.58 33.39 -6.47
CA VAL A 52 33.33 33.59 -7.72
C VAL A 52 34.80 33.93 -7.44
N GLU A 53 35.08 34.81 -6.47
CA GLU A 53 36.45 35.15 -6.05
C GLU A 53 37.22 33.94 -5.49
N SER A 54 36.52 33.03 -4.81
CA SER A 54 37.08 31.75 -4.34
C SER A 54 37.18 30.68 -5.43
N GLY A 55 36.86 31.01 -6.69
CA GLY A 55 37.04 30.13 -7.85
C GLY A 55 35.95 29.06 -8.01
N GLN A 56 34.82 29.17 -7.32
CA GLN A 56 33.73 28.21 -7.48
C GLN A 56 33.09 28.30 -8.86
N SER A 57 32.83 27.14 -9.47
CA SER A 57 32.22 27.09 -10.78
C SER A 57 30.76 27.55 -10.72
N ALA A 58 30.29 28.22 -11.78
CA ALA A 58 28.89 28.63 -11.87
C ALA A 58 27.93 27.43 -11.81
N ALA A 59 28.36 26.24 -12.25
CA ALA A 59 27.59 25.01 -12.17
C ALA A 59 27.39 24.53 -10.72
N ASP A 60 28.44 24.61 -9.89
CA ASP A 60 28.36 24.24 -8.47
C ASP A 60 27.50 25.23 -7.68
N ILE A 61 27.61 26.52 -7.99
CA ILE A 61 26.77 27.56 -7.40
C ILE A 61 25.29 27.33 -7.76
N MET A 62 25.00 27.02 -9.03
CA MET A 62 23.64 26.69 -9.48
C MET A 62 23.09 25.42 -8.82
N LEU A 63 23.93 24.39 -8.63
CA LEU A 63 23.49 23.15 -8.01
C LEU A 63 23.16 23.37 -6.53
N LYS A 64 24.05 24.03 -5.78
CA LYS A 64 23.91 24.25 -4.32
C LYS A 64 22.84 25.28 -3.98
N HIS A 65 22.77 26.36 -4.76
CA HIS A 65 21.94 27.53 -4.43
C HIS A 65 20.80 27.77 -5.39
N PHE A 66 20.59 26.95 -6.41
CA PHE A 66 19.47 27.13 -7.37
C PHE A 66 18.84 25.81 -7.82
N ASN A 67 19.18 24.67 -7.19
CA ASN A 67 18.67 23.35 -7.56
C ASN A 67 18.80 23.04 -9.07
N ASN A 68 19.89 23.51 -9.68
CA ASN A 68 20.15 23.42 -11.12
C ASN A 68 19.13 24.16 -12.02
N ASP A 69 18.33 25.09 -11.47
CA ASP A 69 17.43 25.96 -12.24
C ASP A 69 18.19 27.13 -12.87
N ARG A 70 18.55 26.95 -14.14
CA ARG A 70 19.29 27.93 -14.94
C ARG A 70 18.50 29.23 -15.17
N GLN A 71 17.17 29.18 -15.16
CA GLN A 71 16.36 30.36 -15.44
C GLN A 71 16.29 31.30 -14.23
N GLU A 72 16.10 30.75 -13.03
CA GLU A 72 16.12 31.54 -11.80
C GLU A 72 17.52 32.11 -11.52
N PHE A 73 18.58 31.33 -11.75
CA PHE A 73 19.95 31.84 -11.64
C PHE A 73 20.22 33.01 -12.59
N ALA A 74 19.80 32.90 -13.85
CA ALA A 74 19.97 33.97 -14.84
C ALA A 74 19.15 35.23 -14.51
N LYS A 75 17.93 35.07 -13.99
CA LYS A 75 17.13 36.20 -13.49
C LYS A 75 17.83 36.89 -12.33
N GLN A 76 18.41 36.12 -11.41
CA GLN A 76 19.04 36.66 -10.21
C GLN A 76 20.35 37.40 -10.52
N LEU A 77 21.19 36.89 -11.43
CA LEU A 77 22.34 37.62 -11.93
C LEU A 77 21.95 38.94 -12.61
N LYS A 78 20.81 38.94 -13.32
CA LYS A 78 20.26 40.14 -13.95
C LYS A 78 19.71 41.13 -12.93
N GLU A 79 19.03 40.65 -11.88
CA GLU A 79 18.56 41.46 -10.74
C GLU A 79 19.75 42.12 -10.01
N TRP A 80 20.88 41.42 -9.88
CA TRP A 80 22.13 41.95 -9.30
C TRP A 80 22.97 42.82 -10.26
N GLY A 81 22.52 43.01 -11.51
CA GLY A 81 23.24 43.81 -12.50
C GLY A 81 24.52 43.15 -13.05
N ILE A 82 24.75 41.87 -12.79
CA ILE A 82 25.93 41.13 -13.23
C ILE A 82 25.69 40.59 -14.64
N LYS A 83 26.10 41.35 -15.65
CA LYS A 83 26.12 40.87 -17.06
C LYS A 83 27.27 39.88 -17.23
N LYS A 84 27.00 38.71 -17.84
CA LYS A 84 27.97 37.66 -18.20
C LYS A 84 29.33 38.25 -18.59
N MET A 85 30.31 38.19 -17.69
CA MET A 85 31.73 38.33 -18.01
C MET A 85 32.19 36.98 -18.59
N ALA A 86 31.97 36.81 -19.89
CA ALA A 86 32.61 35.75 -20.65
C ALA A 86 33.53 36.40 -21.69
N GLU A 87 34.59 37.04 -21.20
CA GLU A 87 35.75 37.39 -22.00
C GLU A 87 36.97 36.74 -21.34
N THR A 88 37.24 35.50 -21.75
CA THR A 88 38.57 34.91 -21.63
C THR A 88 39.54 35.77 -22.44
N LYS A 89 40.19 36.74 -21.79
CA LYS A 89 41.37 37.42 -22.33
C LYS A 89 42.49 36.38 -22.45
N THR A 90 42.80 35.99 -23.68
CA THR A 90 43.94 35.12 -24.01
C THR A 90 45.20 35.98 -24.21
N GLY A 91 46.33 35.55 -23.67
CA GLY A 91 47.61 36.26 -23.66
C GLY A 91 48.41 36.32 -24.97
N LEU A 92 47.77 36.24 -26.15
CA LEU A 92 48.48 36.47 -27.41
C LEU A 92 48.78 37.97 -27.54
N THR A 93 50.05 38.34 -27.70
CA THR A 93 50.48 39.73 -27.92
C THR A 93 50.76 40.00 -29.40
N LYS A 94 50.72 41.27 -29.80
CA LYS A 94 50.97 41.71 -31.19
C LYS A 94 52.34 41.22 -31.71
N ASP A 95 53.37 41.28 -30.88
CA ASP A 95 54.73 40.92 -31.28
C ASP A 95 54.91 39.41 -31.47
N GLU A 96 54.25 38.60 -30.63
CA GLU A 96 54.27 37.15 -30.78
C GLU A 96 53.55 36.72 -32.07
N TYR A 97 52.41 37.36 -32.38
CA TYR A 97 51.70 37.14 -33.64
C TYR A 97 52.57 37.50 -34.86
N LEU A 98 53.24 38.66 -34.85
CA LEU A 98 54.08 39.09 -35.97
C LEU A 98 55.32 38.20 -36.15
N ARG A 99 55.93 37.70 -35.07
CA ARG A 99 57.05 36.74 -35.16
C ARG A 99 56.63 35.42 -35.80
N ARG A 100 55.47 34.87 -35.42
CA ARG A 100 54.96 33.63 -36.04
C ARG A 100 54.62 33.83 -37.52
N ARG A 101 54.09 35.01 -37.88
CA ARG A 101 53.86 35.40 -39.27
C ARG A 101 55.17 35.58 -40.07
N ALA A 102 56.21 36.16 -39.46
CA ALA A 102 57.54 36.26 -40.07
C ALA A 102 58.22 34.89 -40.23
N ALA A 103 57.95 33.94 -39.33
CA ALA A 103 58.40 32.56 -39.41
C ALA A 103 57.63 31.72 -40.45
N GLY A 104 56.62 32.29 -41.12
CA GLY A 104 55.88 31.65 -42.23
C GLY A 104 54.56 30.98 -41.84
N GLU A 105 54.13 31.04 -40.58
CA GLU A 105 52.83 30.48 -40.18
C GLU A 105 51.66 31.29 -40.77
N GLY A 106 50.62 30.60 -41.25
CA GLY A 106 49.40 31.23 -41.77
C GLY A 106 48.44 31.68 -40.65
N ARG A 107 47.61 32.71 -40.90
CA ARG A 107 46.62 33.20 -39.91
C ARG A 107 45.72 32.11 -39.34
N THR A 108 45.30 31.16 -40.19
CA THR A 108 44.46 30.01 -39.80
C THR A 108 45.19 29.03 -38.89
N GLN A 109 46.50 28.83 -39.10
CA GLN A 109 47.31 27.95 -38.26
C GLN A 109 47.47 28.56 -36.86
N ILE A 110 47.80 29.87 -36.81
CA ILE A 110 47.89 30.60 -35.54
C ILE A 110 46.55 30.56 -34.79
N PHE A 111 45.42 30.80 -35.48
CA PHE A 111 44.08 30.67 -34.89
C PHE A 111 43.82 29.27 -34.31
N ASN A 112 44.16 28.21 -35.03
CA ASN A 112 43.92 26.83 -34.58
C ASN A 112 44.77 26.46 -33.35
N THR A 113 45.94 27.09 -33.15
CA THR A 113 46.75 26.88 -31.95
C THR A 113 46.19 27.55 -30.69
N LEU A 114 45.23 28.47 -30.83
CA LEU A 114 44.69 29.29 -29.74
C LEU A 114 43.33 28.78 -29.24
N ALA A 115 43.18 27.47 -29.10
CA ALA A 115 41.95 26.88 -28.57
C ALA A 115 41.66 27.36 -27.12
N PRO A 116 40.40 27.71 -26.75
CA PRO A 116 39.15 27.64 -27.50
C PRO A 116 38.65 29.03 -27.93
N MET A 117 39.39 29.75 -28.77
CA MET A 117 38.95 31.07 -29.22
C MET A 117 37.93 30.98 -30.39
N SER A 118 36.85 31.75 -30.32
CA SER A 118 35.96 31.93 -31.46
C SER A 118 36.61 32.81 -32.54
N LYS A 119 36.36 32.51 -33.83
CA LYS A 119 36.87 33.30 -34.98
C LYS A 119 36.51 34.79 -34.90
N ARG A 120 35.41 35.11 -34.21
CA ARG A 120 34.95 36.50 -33.99
C ARG A 120 35.89 37.26 -33.05
N ASN A 121 36.34 36.61 -31.97
CA ASN A 121 37.24 37.22 -30.99
C ASN A 121 38.64 37.41 -31.57
N PHE A 122 39.14 36.43 -32.33
CA PHE A 122 40.42 36.52 -33.02
C PHE A 122 40.49 37.72 -33.98
N ASN A 123 39.44 37.92 -34.78
CA ASN A 123 39.35 39.07 -35.68
C ASN A 123 39.19 40.42 -34.96
N SER A 124 38.59 40.43 -33.77
CA SER A 124 38.52 41.63 -32.92
C SER A 124 39.91 42.05 -32.46
N ILE A 125 40.70 41.09 -31.98
CA ILE A 125 42.09 41.31 -31.52
C ILE A 125 42.97 41.85 -32.66
N LEU A 126 42.88 41.25 -33.86
CA LEU A 126 43.62 41.76 -35.03
C LEU A 126 43.19 43.17 -35.45
N SER A 127 41.91 43.51 -35.24
CA SER A 127 41.37 44.85 -35.49
C SER A 127 41.89 45.86 -34.46
N GLU A 128 41.98 45.47 -33.18
CA GLU A 128 42.53 46.29 -32.09
C GLU A 128 44.03 46.58 -32.30
N TRP A 129 44.78 45.65 -32.88
CA TRP A 129 46.19 45.85 -33.23
C TRP A 129 46.43 46.63 -34.52
N GLY A 130 45.36 46.93 -35.27
CA GLY A 130 45.41 47.64 -36.55
C GLY A 130 45.97 46.80 -37.71
N ILE A 131 45.98 45.47 -37.61
CA ILE A 131 46.60 44.54 -38.59
C ILE A 131 45.60 43.60 -39.26
N ARG A 132 44.30 43.91 -39.16
CA ARG A 132 43.23 43.11 -39.76
C ARG A 132 43.37 43.01 -41.28
N GLU A 133 43.76 44.10 -41.92
CA GLU A 133 43.94 44.19 -43.38
C GLU A 133 45.32 43.66 -43.80
N GLY A 134 45.40 42.99 -44.96
CA GLY A 134 46.63 42.36 -45.44
C GLY A 134 47.79 43.35 -45.61
N ASP A 135 47.50 44.56 -46.10
CA ASP A 135 48.50 45.59 -46.37
C ASP A 135 49.12 46.19 -45.10
N ALA A 136 48.38 46.17 -43.99
CA ALA A 136 48.85 46.61 -42.68
C ALA A 136 49.72 45.55 -42.00
N GLU A 137 49.43 44.27 -42.23
CA GLU A 137 50.24 43.14 -41.76
C GLU A 137 51.58 43.07 -42.51
N GLN A 138 51.58 43.27 -43.83
CA GLN A 138 52.80 43.23 -44.66
C GLN A 138 53.81 44.30 -44.24
N ARG A 139 53.35 45.54 -44.03
CA ARG A 139 54.19 46.65 -43.54
C ARG A 139 54.76 46.39 -42.14
N ALA A 140 54.00 45.73 -41.26
CA ALA A 140 54.48 45.38 -39.93
C ALA A 140 55.55 44.27 -39.97
N LEU A 141 55.50 43.37 -40.95
CA LEU A 141 56.50 42.33 -41.16
C LEU A 141 57.79 42.86 -41.78
N GLU A 142 57.69 43.79 -42.73
CA GLU A 142 58.85 44.42 -43.38
C GLU A 142 59.73 45.22 -42.42
N MET A 143 59.15 45.82 -41.37
CA MET A 143 59.92 46.54 -40.34
C MET A 143 60.70 45.62 -39.39
N LEU A 144 60.46 44.32 -39.41
CA LEU A 144 61.00 43.35 -38.44
C LEU A 144 62.23 42.57 -38.94
N VAL A 145 62.62 42.72 -40.22
CA VAL A 145 63.77 42.00 -40.81
C VAL A 145 64.93 42.98 -41.09
N PRO A 146 66.07 42.89 -40.39
CA PRO A 146 67.27 43.67 -40.74
C PRO A 146 67.98 43.10 -41.97
N ASN A 147 68.33 43.98 -42.92
CA ASN A 147 69.14 43.71 -44.11
C ASN A 147 70.45 42.97 -43.79
N ALA A 148 70.65 41.77 -44.37
CA ALA A 148 71.93 41.09 -44.40
C ALA A 148 72.53 41.18 -45.82
N ALA A 149 73.49 42.08 -46.02
CA ALA A 149 74.39 42.02 -47.16
C ALA A 149 75.76 42.63 -46.80
N ALA A 150 76.80 41.94 -47.27
CA ALA A 150 78.22 42.32 -47.36
C ALA A 150 79.13 42.01 -46.15
N SER A 151 79.93 40.94 -46.29
CA SER A 151 81.35 40.97 -45.94
C SER A 151 82.11 39.86 -46.69
N ALA A 152 83.19 40.24 -47.37
CA ALA A 152 84.15 39.36 -48.04
C ALA A 152 85.44 39.27 -47.20
N GLU A 153 86.10 38.11 -47.26
CA GLU A 153 87.28 37.67 -46.48
C GLU A 153 88.53 38.57 -46.59
N PRO A 154 89.58 38.33 -45.76
CA PRO A 154 90.71 37.59 -46.32
C PRO A 154 91.43 36.60 -45.37
N GLN A 155 91.97 35.59 -46.03
CA GLN A 155 92.66 34.39 -45.57
C GLN A 155 94.13 34.66 -45.21
N GLY A 156 94.57 34.23 -44.01
CA GLY A 156 95.98 34.36 -43.57
C GLY A 156 96.28 33.92 -42.13
N LEU A 157 95.24 33.73 -41.31
CA LEU A 157 95.30 33.18 -39.94
C LEU A 157 94.81 31.72 -39.84
N ILE A 158 94.54 31.08 -40.99
CA ILE A 158 93.72 29.86 -41.07
C ILE A 158 94.37 28.66 -40.39
N ALA A 159 95.69 28.50 -40.38
CA ALA A 159 96.31 27.30 -39.80
C ALA A 159 96.32 27.28 -38.26
N ILE A 160 96.48 28.44 -37.61
CA ILE A 160 96.47 28.55 -36.13
C ILE A 160 95.03 28.70 -35.62
N ASN A 161 94.16 29.37 -36.38
CA ASN A 161 92.75 29.44 -36.05
C ASN A 161 92.02 28.12 -36.31
N ALA A 162 92.35 27.35 -37.35
CA ALA A 162 91.71 26.05 -37.59
C ALA A 162 92.02 25.02 -36.48
N ALA A 163 93.24 25.02 -35.91
CA ALA A 163 93.55 24.15 -34.77
C ALA A 163 92.79 24.57 -33.49
N ARG A 164 92.68 25.89 -33.25
CA ARG A 164 91.91 26.44 -32.13
C ARG A 164 90.40 26.29 -32.30
N GLU A 165 89.91 26.37 -33.53
CA GLU A 165 88.52 26.08 -33.91
C GLU A 165 88.22 24.60 -33.76
N GLN A 166 89.15 23.71 -34.13
CA GLN A 166 88.99 22.26 -33.96
C GLN A 166 89.00 21.84 -32.47
N GLU A 167 89.83 22.47 -31.64
CA GLU A 167 89.77 22.30 -30.17
C GLU A 167 88.45 22.84 -29.60
N ALA A 168 88.02 24.04 -30.01
CA ALA A 168 86.75 24.63 -29.58
C ALA A 168 85.52 23.81 -30.04
N GLU A 169 85.58 23.21 -31.23
CA GLU A 169 84.57 22.28 -31.75
C GLU A 169 84.54 20.97 -30.95
N SER A 170 85.70 20.44 -30.57
CA SER A 170 85.78 19.24 -29.73
C SER A 170 85.23 19.49 -28.31
N GLU A 171 85.52 20.65 -27.72
CA GLU A 171 84.95 21.07 -26.44
C GLU A 171 83.44 21.31 -26.54
N ALA A 172 82.96 21.91 -27.65
CA ALA A 172 81.54 22.09 -27.89
C ALA A 172 80.81 20.75 -28.06
N LEU A 173 81.41 19.80 -28.79
CA LEU A 173 80.91 18.43 -28.93
C LEU A 173 80.85 17.70 -27.58
N ASN A 174 81.90 17.80 -26.76
CA ASN A 174 81.90 17.20 -25.42
C ASN A 174 80.82 17.81 -24.53
N ARG A 175 80.63 19.13 -24.55
CA ARG A 175 79.54 19.80 -23.82
C ARG A 175 78.15 19.39 -24.32
N ILE A 176 77.99 19.16 -25.63
CA ILE A 176 76.73 18.67 -26.19
C ILE A 176 76.48 17.23 -25.75
N GLN A 177 77.51 16.37 -25.74
CA GLN A 177 77.41 15.00 -25.26
C GLN A 177 77.09 14.92 -23.77
N GLU A 178 77.73 15.74 -22.94
CA GLU A 178 77.41 15.83 -21.50
C GLU A 178 75.95 16.27 -21.29
N ARG A 179 75.50 17.31 -22.01
CA ARG A 179 74.11 17.78 -21.93
C ARG A 179 73.11 16.74 -22.46
N ALA A 180 73.48 15.97 -23.47
CA ALA A 180 72.67 14.86 -23.98
C ALA A 180 72.55 13.74 -22.94
N ALA A 181 73.65 13.36 -22.29
CA ALA A 181 73.66 12.36 -21.22
C ALA A 181 72.84 12.81 -20.00
N GLU A 182 72.92 14.08 -19.61
CA GLU A 182 72.06 14.66 -18.56
C GLU A 182 70.57 14.58 -18.94
N LYS A 183 70.24 14.85 -20.20
CA LYS A 183 68.86 14.76 -20.70
C LYS A 183 68.36 13.33 -20.79
N ASP A 184 69.23 12.36 -21.12
CA ASP A 184 68.86 10.94 -21.12
C ASP A 184 68.53 10.44 -19.70
N VAL A 185 69.28 10.90 -18.68
CA VAL A 185 68.96 10.62 -17.28
C VAL A 185 67.64 11.27 -16.86
N GLU A 186 67.38 12.51 -17.27
CA GLU A 186 66.10 13.19 -17.02
C GLU A 186 64.92 12.47 -17.70
N ILE A 187 65.09 12.03 -18.95
CA ILE A 187 64.07 11.25 -19.67
C ILE A 187 63.78 9.94 -18.94
N LEU A 188 64.80 9.22 -18.47
CA LEU A 188 64.62 7.99 -17.70
C LEU A 188 63.90 8.23 -16.37
N THR A 189 64.21 9.31 -15.66
CA THR A 189 63.51 9.63 -14.40
C THR A 189 62.05 9.99 -14.65
N LEU A 190 61.75 10.77 -15.69
CA LEU A 190 60.38 11.11 -16.09
C LEU A 190 59.59 9.89 -16.58
N GLN A 191 60.21 8.98 -17.32
CA GLN A 191 59.58 7.71 -17.74
C GLN A 191 59.23 6.84 -16.53
N ASN A 192 60.13 6.74 -15.54
CA ASN A 192 59.86 6.01 -14.30
C ASN A 192 58.75 6.66 -13.46
N GLN A 193 58.67 7.99 -13.43
CA GLN A 193 57.57 8.70 -12.77
C GLN A 193 56.25 8.46 -13.51
N LEU A 194 56.24 8.57 -14.83
CA LEU A 194 55.06 8.31 -15.64
C LEU A 194 54.56 6.87 -15.45
N GLN A 195 55.45 5.89 -15.40
CA GLN A 195 55.08 4.50 -15.16
C GLN A 195 54.43 4.32 -13.78
N LYS A 196 54.97 4.96 -12.73
CA LYS A 196 54.36 4.92 -11.39
C LYS A 196 52.97 5.54 -11.38
N GLU A 197 52.76 6.65 -12.08
CA GLU A 197 51.43 7.27 -12.17
C GLU A 197 50.44 6.40 -12.96
N ILE A 198 50.90 5.69 -13.98
CA ILE A 198 50.07 4.69 -14.70
C ILE A 198 49.66 3.57 -13.75
N ASP A 199 50.61 2.98 -13.03
CA ASP A 199 50.34 1.89 -12.09
C ASP A 199 49.37 2.35 -10.97
N ASN A 200 49.56 3.55 -10.44
CA ASN A 200 48.65 4.14 -9.45
C ASN A 200 47.25 4.36 -10.03
N ASN A 201 47.14 4.81 -11.29
CA ASN A 201 45.84 5.02 -11.91
C ASN A 201 45.12 3.69 -12.16
N ASP A 202 45.83 2.65 -12.57
CA ASP A 202 45.27 1.30 -12.73
C ASP A 202 44.74 0.74 -11.39
N GLU A 203 45.45 0.98 -10.29
CA GLU A 203 44.98 0.63 -8.94
C GLU A 203 43.69 1.41 -8.56
N LEU A 204 43.66 2.72 -8.81
CA LEU A 204 42.48 3.55 -8.55
C LEU A 204 41.28 3.16 -9.42
N GLU A 205 41.50 2.78 -10.69
CA GLU A 205 40.46 2.27 -11.57
C GLU A 205 39.89 0.94 -11.05
N ALA A 206 40.75 0.04 -10.56
CA ALA A 206 40.33 -1.22 -9.94
C ALA A 206 39.51 -0.98 -8.66
N GLU A 207 39.91 -0.03 -7.81
CA GLU A 207 39.15 0.35 -6.61
C GLU A 207 37.80 0.98 -6.97
N ASN A 208 37.77 1.90 -7.93
CA ASN A 208 36.53 2.50 -8.42
C ASN A 208 35.56 1.46 -8.97
N LEU A 209 36.06 0.45 -9.69
CA LEU A 209 35.25 -0.66 -10.18
C LEU A 209 34.68 -1.51 -9.02
N ARG A 210 35.48 -1.76 -7.98
CA ARG A 210 35.01 -2.44 -6.76
C ARG A 210 33.92 -1.64 -6.05
N PHE A 211 34.12 -0.34 -5.85
CA PHE A 211 33.11 0.52 -5.22
C PHE A 211 31.83 0.61 -6.06
N ALA A 212 31.94 0.68 -7.38
CA ALA A 212 30.79 0.67 -8.28
C ALA A 212 29.99 -0.64 -8.14
N THR A 213 30.68 -1.78 -8.07
CA THR A 213 30.05 -3.10 -7.89
C THR A 213 29.35 -3.20 -6.53
N GLN A 214 30.01 -2.77 -5.45
CA GLN A 214 29.42 -2.74 -4.11
C GLN A 214 28.19 -1.81 -4.05
N LEU A 215 28.24 -0.67 -4.75
CA LEU A 215 27.11 0.24 -4.83
C LEU A 215 25.92 -0.41 -5.55
N THR A 216 26.16 -1.12 -6.65
CA THR A 216 25.09 -1.83 -7.37
C THR A 216 24.49 -2.96 -6.53
N ASP A 217 25.31 -3.71 -5.80
CA ASP A 217 24.84 -4.80 -4.94
C ASP A 217 24.01 -4.24 -3.78
N ALA A 218 24.46 -3.16 -3.14
CA ALA A 218 23.71 -2.47 -2.09
C ALA A 218 22.39 -1.88 -2.62
N GLN A 219 22.37 -1.35 -3.85
CA GLN A 219 21.14 -0.87 -4.48
C GLN A 219 20.16 -2.01 -4.76
N ALA A 220 20.65 -3.18 -5.19
CA ALA A 220 19.81 -4.37 -5.38
C ALA A 220 19.23 -4.87 -4.06
N GLU A 221 20.03 -4.89 -2.98
CA GLU A 221 19.57 -5.26 -1.64
C GLU A 221 18.50 -4.30 -1.13
N ILE A 222 18.70 -2.98 -1.30
CA ILE A 222 17.69 -1.97 -0.94
C ILE A 222 16.38 -2.20 -1.71
N ALA A 223 16.44 -2.55 -2.99
CA ALA A 223 15.24 -2.83 -3.79
C ALA A 223 14.49 -4.06 -3.26
N ILE A 224 15.20 -5.13 -2.89
CA ILE A 224 14.61 -6.33 -2.29
C ILE A 224 13.96 -5.99 -0.95
N LEU A 225 14.65 -5.24 -0.08
CA LEU A 225 14.10 -4.83 1.22
C LEU A 225 12.88 -3.92 1.08
N GLN A 226 12.85 -3.04 0.08
CA GLN A 226 11.69 -2.20 -0.21
C GLN A 226 10.49 -3.04 -0.66
N GLN A 227 10.71 -4.07 -1.48
CA GLN A 227 9.66 -5.01 -1.86
C GLN A 227 9.13 -5.78 -0.65
N GLN A 228 10.01 -6.37 0.17
CA GLN A 228 9.62 -7.09 1.38
C GLN A 228 8.83 -6.20 2.35
N LYS A 229 9.22 -4.92 2.48
CA LYS A 229 8.48 -3.94 3.29
C LYS A 229 7.07 -3.70 2.76
N ALA A 230 6.90 -3.59 1.43
CA ALA A 230 5.59 -3.40 0.83
C ALA A 230 4.68 -4.63 1.06
N GLU A 231 5.21 -5.83 0.88
CA GLU A 231 4.51 -7.09 1.15
C GLU A 231 4.08 -7.19 2.63
N LEU A 232 4.96 -6.82 3.56
CA LEU A 232 4.65 -6.82 4.99
C LEU A 232 3.53 -5.83 5.34
N ILE A 233 3.53 -4.63 4.74
CA ILE A 233 2.47 -3.64 4.93
C ILE A 233 1.12 -4.21 4.46
N GLU A 234 1.08 -4.86 3.30
CA GLU A 234 -0.14 -5.50 2.80
C GLU A 234 -0.64 -6.63 3.71
N GLN A 235 0.28 -7.43 4.26
CA GLN A 235 -0.07 -8.47 5.24
C GLN A 235 -0.64 -7.89 6.54
N VAL A 236 -0.07 -6.79 7.03
CA VAL A 236 -0.59 -6.11 8.22
C VAL A 236 -1.98 -5.51 7.96
N ASP A 237 -2.19 -4.89 6.80
CA ASP A 237 -3.49 -4.30 6.43
C ASP A 237 -4.57 -5.39 6.27
N THR A 238 -4.23 -6.53 5.68
CA THR A 238 -5.16 -7.66 5.54
C THR A 238 -5.48 -8.29 6.90
N ALA A 239 -4.49 -8.47 7.77
CA ALA A 239 -4.70 -8.95 9.13
C ALA A 239 -5.56 -7.98 9.97
N ALA A 240 -5.34 -6.67 9.84
CA ALA A 240 -6.16 -5.66 10.51
C ALA A 240 -7.64 -5.75 10.09
N ARG A 241 -7.91 -5.88 8.80
CA ARG A 241 -9.28 -6.08 8.29
C ARG A 241 -9.91 -7.39 8.78
N ALA A 242 -9.13 -8.47 8.87
CA ALA A 242 -9.61 -9.74 9.40
C ALA A 242 -10.00 -9.61 10.89
N MET A 243 -9.16 -8.94 11.69
CA MET A 243 -9.48 -8.66 13.10
C MET A 243 -10.72 -7.76 13.25
N GLU A 244 -10.87 -6.72 12.42
CA GLU A 244 -12.09 -5.90 12.43
C GLU A 244 -13.35 -6.72 12.13
N TYR A 245 -13.28 -7.65 11.18
CA TYR A 245 -14.38 -8.56 10.89
C TYR A 245 -14.70 -9.48 12.08
N GLU A 246 -13.68 -10.12 12.68
CA GLU A 246 -13.87 -11.00 13.83
C GLU A 246 -14.39 -10.25 15.06
N THR A 247 -13.92 -9.03 15.32
CA THR A 247 -14.44 -8.20 16.42
C THR A 247 -15.90 -7.80 16.21
N ALA A 248 -16.29 -7.48 14.96
CA ALA A 248 -17.69 -7.21 14.63
C ALA A 248 -18.57 -8.46 14.77
N GLU A 249 -18.07 -9.64 14.39
CA GLU A 249 -18.78 -10.91 14.57
C GLU A 249 -18.94 -11.27 16.05
N ASN A 250 -17.87 -11.14 16.85
CA ASN A 250 -17.92 -11.34 18.30
C ASN A 250 -18.90 -10.38 18.98
N ALA A 251 -18.98 -9.12 18.54
CA ALA A 251 -19.97 -8.17 19.02
C ALA A 251 -21.41 -8.64 18.72
N LYS A 252 -21.67 -9.12 17.50
CA LYS A 252 -22.97 -9.70 17.14
C LYS A 252 -23.30 -10.92 18.00
N MET A 253 -22.36 -11.85 18.17
CA MET A 253 -22.55 -13.04 19.01
C MET A 253 -22.85 -12.65 20.46
N LYS A 254 -22.15 -11.66 21.01
CA LYS A 254 -22.41 -11.15 22.36
C LYS A 254 -23.84 -10.61 22.51
N THR A 255 -24.30 -9.79 21.57
CA THR A 255 -25.67 -9.27 21.59
C THR A 255 -26.72 -10.38 21.45
N ALA A 256 -26.45 -11.41 20.63
CA ALA A 256 -27.33 -12.57 20.50
C ALA A 256 -27.38 -13.40 21.79
N LEU A 257 -26.24 -13.55 22.47
CA LEU A 257 -26.16 -14.25 23.75
C LEU A 257 -26.91 -13.51 24.86
N GLU A 258 -26.77 -12.19 24.94
CA GLU A 258 -27.54 -11.35 25.87
C GLU A 258 -29.05 -11.50 25.63
N SER A 259 -29.49 -11.42 24.36
CA SER A 259 -30.90 -11.63 24.02
C SER A 259 -31.41 -13.04 24.35
N ALA A 260 -30.59 -14.07 24.13
CA ALA A 260 -30.93 -15.45 24.49
C ALA A 260 -31.03 -15.63 26.01
N SER A 261 -30.13 -15.00 26.77
CA SER A 261 -30.16 -14.99 28.23
C SER A 261 -31.43 -14.34 28.78
N ASP A 262 -31.84 -13.20 28.21
CA ASP A 262 -33.08 -12.51 28.60
C ASP A 262 -34.32 -13.37 28.34
N LYS A 263 -34.37 -14.02 27.17
CA LYS A 263 -35.46 -14.96 26.82
C LYS A 263 -35.49 -16.16 27.75
N ALA A 264 -34.33 -16.71 28.12
CA ALA A 264 -34.24 -17.81 29.08
C ALA A 264 -34.74 -17.38 30.47
N ALA A 265 -34.39 -16.17 30.92
CA ALA A 265 -34.89 -15.61 32.18
C ALA A 265 -36.40 -15.35 32.16
N GLU A 266 -36.96 -14.91 31.03
CA GLU A 266 -38.41 -14.77 30.86
C GLU A 266 -39.13 -16.13 30.85
N ALA A 267 -38.60 -17.12 30.12
CA ALA A 267 -39.13 -18.48 30.12
C ALA A 267 -39.09 -19.11 31.52
N GLY A 268 -38.00 -18.92 32.27
CA GLY A 268 -37.89 -19.37 33.65
C GLY A 268 -38.91 -18.72 34.59
N ARG A 269 -39.22 -17.43 34.39
CA ARG A 269 -40.30 -16.75 35.12
C ARG A 269 -41.68 -17.32 34.78
N LYS A 270 -41.92 -17.63 33.50
CA LYS A 270 -43.20 -18.22 33.06
C LYS A 270 -43.39 -19.63 33.60
N LEU A 271 -42.34 -20.46 33.61
CA LEU A 271 -42.37 -21.80 34.20
C LEU A 271 -42.71 -21.75 35.68
N LYS A 272 -42.09 -20.86 36.46
CA LYS A 272 -42.43 -20.70 37.89
C LYS A 272 -43.90 -20.34 38.11
N LYS A 273 -44.45 -19.43 37.29
CA LYS A 273 -45.88 -19.09 37.37
C LYS A 273 -46.77 -20.29 37.05
N MET A 274 -46.41 -21.09 36.04
CA MET A 274 -47.16 -22.30 35.72
C MET A 274 -47.10 -23.34 36.85
N ASP A 275 -45.95 -23.52 37.49
CA ASP A 275 -45.82 -24.40 38.66
C ASP A 275 -46.67 -23.90 39.84
N GLU A 276 -46.69 -22.58 40.09
CA GLU A 276 -47.56 -21.96 41.10
C GLU A 276 -49.05 -22.18 40.78
N GLU A 277 -49.46 -21.98 39.51
CA GLU A 277 -50.82 -22.24 39.05
C GLU A 277 -51.21 -23.72 39.19
N GLN A 278 -50.31 -24.65 38.85
CA GLN A 278 -50.54 -26.09 39.05
C GLN A 278 -50.69 -26.45 40.52
N GLN A 279 -49.86 -25.91 41.41
CA GLN A 279 -49.97 -26.16 42.85
C GLN A 279 -51.30 -25.65 43.41
N ILE A 280 -51.76 -24.47 42.99
CA ILE A 280 -53.07 -23.94 43.38
C ILE A 280 -54.19 -24.87 42.89
N LEU A 281 -54.09 -25.34 41.64
CA LEU A 281 -55.10 -26.21 41.06
C LEU A 281 -55.17 -27.56 41.78
N LEU A 282 -54.02 -28.17 42.10
CA LEU A 282 -53.95 -29.39 42.91
C LEU A 282 -54.56 -29.19 44.30
N ALA A 283 -54.21 -28.10 44.98
CA ALA A 283 -54.80 -27.79 46.29
C ALA A 283 -56.32 -27.60 46.21
N THR A 284 -56.83 -26.98 45.14
CA THR A 284 -58.29 -26.84 44.94
C THR A 284 -58.97 -28.18 44.64
N LEU A 285 -58.31 -29.08 43.91
CA LEU A 285 -58.82 -30.42 43.65
C LEU A 285 -58.81 -31.28 44.92
N GLU A 286 -57.76 -31.21 45.73
CA GLU A 286 -57.69 -31.87 47.04
C GLU A 286 -58.80 -31.37 47.96
N GLN A 287 -59.00 -30.06 48.05
CA GLN A 287 -60.08 -29.48 48.86
C GLN A 287 -61.48 -29.90 48.36
N ALA A 288 -61.69 -29.97 47.04
CA ALA A 288 -62.93 -30.45 46.46
C ALA A 288 -63.15 -31.96 46.72
N ALA A 289 -62.08 -32.77 46.64
CA ALA A 289 -62.12 -34.19 46.96
C ALA A 289 -62.41 -34.44 48.45
N GLU A 290 -61.81 -33.65 49.35
CA GLU A 290 -62.12 -33.71 50.79
C GLU A 290 -63.58 -33.32 51.06
N GLN A 291 -64.10 -32.28 50.40
CA GLN A 291 -65.51 -31.89 50.52
C GLN A 291 -66.47 -32.98 50.00
N ALA A 292 -66.11 -33.66 48.91
CA ALA A 292 -66.87 -34.79 48.38
C ALA A 292 -66.81 -36.01 49.31
N ALA A 293 -65.65 -36.31 49.89
CA ALA A 293 -65.46 -37.42 50.83
C ALA A 293 -66.24 -37.22 52.16
N ILE A 294 -66.50 -35.98 52.56
CA ILE A 294 -67.33 -35.67 53.74
C ILE A 294 -68.83 -35.92 53.47
N GLN A 295 -69.26 -36.01 52.20
CA GLN A 295 -70.67 -36.18 51.84
C GLN A 295 -71.11 -37.63 51.60
N GLU A 296 -70.22 -38.58 51.32
CA GLU A 296 -70.60 -39.98 51.04
C GLU A 296 -69.59 -41.00 51.58
N ASN A 297 -69.90 -41.62 52.73
CA ASN A 297 -69.24 -42.86 53.19
C ASN A 297 -69.99 -44.05 52.58
N ASP A 298 -69.44 -44.60 51.48
CA ASP A 298 -69.60 -45.95 50.89
C ASP A 298 -69.61 -45.96 49.34
N ILE A 299 -69.35 -44.82 48.69
CA ILE A 299 -69.25 -44.72 47.23
C ILE A 299 -67.82 -44.33 46.85
N ILE A 300 -67.17 -45.11 45.98
CA ILE A 300 -65.91 -44.71 45.34
C ILE A 300 -66.26 -43.67 44.27
N THR A 301 -66.13 -42.38 44.61
CA THR A 301 -66.40 -41.28 43.69
C THR A 301 -65.17 -41.05 42.79
N LEU A 302 -65.24 -41.53 41.55
CA LEU A 302 -64.23 -41.28 40.52
C LEU A 302 -64.47 -39.91 39.89
N CYS A 303 -63.68 -38.91 40.29
CA CYS A 303 -63.72 -37.58 39.70
C CYS A 303 -62.93 -37.55 38.38
N MET A 304 -63.63 -37.56 37.24
CA MET A 304 -63.01 -37.42 35.92
C MET A 304 -63.00 -35.96 35.45
N PRO A 305 -61.84 -35.38 35.11
CA PRO A 305 -61.78 -34.03 34.58
C PRO A 305 -62.43 -33.96 33.18
N ILE A 306 -63.33 -33.00 32.98
CA ILE A 306 -63.91 -32.70 31.67
C ILE A 306 -62.89 -31.88 30.88
N LEU A 307 -62.23 -32.51 29.91
CA LEU A 307 -61.27 -31.82 29.04
C LEU A 307 -62.01 -31.22 27.83
N SER A 308 -61.68 -29.98 27.50
CA SER A 308 -62.12 -29.35 26.25
C SER A 308 -61.42 -30.03 25.07
N VAL A 309 -62.15 -30.83 24.29
CA VAL A 309 -61.63 -31.53 23.11
C VAL A 309 -62.33 -30.99 21.86
N ALA A 310 -61.55 -30.73 20.82
CA ALA A 310 -62.00 -29.94 19.68
C ALA A 310 -62.76 -30.71 18.59
N ILE A 311 -62.83 -32.05 18.60
CA ILE A 311 -63.42 -32.85 17.51
C ILE A 311 -64.00 -34.19 18.02
N ALA A 312 -65.33 -34.38 17.97
CA ALA A 312 -66.01 -35.59 18.49
C ALA A 312 -65.67 -36.87 17.69
N ASN A 313 -65.46 -36.74 16.38
CA ASN A 313 -65.14 -37.88 15.51
C ASN A 313 -63.78 -38.54 15.82
N VAL A 314 -62.81 -37.77 16.34
CA VAL A 314 -61.49 -38.31 16.73
C VAL A 314 -61.61 -39.13 18.01
N GLU A 315 -62.41 -38.67 18.96
CA GLU A 315 -62.65 -39.40 20.22
C GLU A 315 -63.48 -40.66 20.00
N ARG A 316 -64.45 -40.65 19.07
CA ARG A 316 -65.23 -41.83 18.70
C ARG A 316 -64.34 -42.98 18.19
N ALA A 317 -63.35 -42.68 17.34
CA ALA A 317 -62.39 -43.69 16.86
C ALA A 317 -61.54 -44.25 18.02
N ARG A 318 -61.08 -43.37 18.92
CA ARG A 318 -60.29 -43.75 20.10
C ARG A 318 -61.06 -44.60 21.11
N ILE A 319 -62.37 -44.44 21.19
CA ILE A 319 -63.25 -45.30 22.00
C ILE A 319 -63.32 -46.70 21.40
N TYR A 320 -63.54 -46.83 20.09
CA TYR A 320 -63.58 -48.15 19.45
C TYR A 320 -62.25 -48.89 19.56
N ASP A 321 -61.13 -48.18 19.43
CA ASP A 321 -59.80 -48.77 19.64
C ASP A 321 -59.58 -49.21 21.10
N ALA A 322 -60.03 -48.41 22.08
CA ALA A 322 -59.96 -48.77 23.51
C ALA A 322 -60.86 -49.96 23.86
N VAL A 323 -62.07 -50.02 23.31
CA VAL A 323 -62.99 -51.16 23.50
C VAL A 323 -62.41 -52.42 22.88
N GLY A 324 -61.75 -52.31 21.72
CA GLY A 324 -61.03 -53.41 21.09
C GLY A 324 -59.86 -53.91 21.93
N ALA A 325 -59.06 -53.00 22.50
CA ALA A 325 -57.98 -53.34 23.42
C ALA A 325 -58.50 -54.02 24.70
N LEU A 326 -59.51 -53.44 25.34
CA LEU A 326 -60.13 -54.00 26.54
C LEU A 326 -60.75 -55.39 26.27
N SER A 327 -61.39 -55.59 25.13
CA SER A 327 -61.95 -56.90 24.75
C SER A 327 -60.88 -57.96 24.48
N SER A 328 -59.74 -57.58 23.90
CA SER A 328 -58.61 -58.48 23.63
C SER A 328 -57.83 -58.81 24.90
N ASP A 329 -57.65 -57.82 25.76
CA ASP A 329 -56.83 -57.93 26.97
C ASP A 329 -57.61 -58.63 28.09
N VAL A 330 -58.94 -58.44 28.19
CA VAL A 330 -59.83 -59.10 29.17
C VAL A 330 -60.02 -60.62 28.95
N GLU A 331 -59.82 -61.11 27.72
CA GLU A 331 -59.95 -62.54 27.39
C GLU A 331 -58.69 -63.38 27.72
N ALA A 332 -57.56 -62.74 28.07
CA ALA A 332 -56.35 -63.45 28.49
C ALA A 332 -56.46 -63.84 29.98
N ALA A 333 -56.50 -65.13 30.29
CA ALA A 333 -56.92 -65.69 31.59
C ALA A 333 -56.06 -65.39 32.85
N ASP A 334 -55.16 -64.39 32.84
CA ASP A 334 -54.22 -64.07 33.94
C ASP A 334 -54.02 -62.55 34.14
N ILE A 335 -55.13 -61.81 34.25
CA ILE A 335 -55.04 -60.34 34.23
C ILE A 335 -54.88 -59.77 35.64
N ASP A 336 -53.84 -58.95 35.76
CA ASP A 336 -53.68 -58.00 36.83
C ASP A 336 -54.91 -57.08 36.93
N ARG A 337 -55.65 -57.22 38.04
CA ARG A 337 -56.84 -56.41 38.34
C ARG A 337 -56.54 -54.91 38.25
N GLU A 338 -55.31 -54.49 38.56
CA GLU A 338 -54.90 -53.09 38.47
C GLU A 338 -54.87 -52.60 37.02
N ARG A 339 -54.38 -53.42 36.09
CA ARG A 339 -54.34 -53.09 34.66
C ARG A 339 -55.73 -53.00 34.05
N VAL A 340 -56.64 -53.91 34.39
CA VAL A 340 -58.05 -53.84 33.94
C VAL A 340 -58.71 -52.56 34.42
N MET A 341 -58.46 -52.16 35.68
CA MET A 341 -59.02 -50.93 36.23
C MET A 341 -58.46 -49.68 35.56
N GLN A 342 -57.17 -49.66 35.20
CA GLN A 342 -56.56 -48.56 34.45
C GLN A 342 -57.16 -48.44 33.04
N GLU A 343 -57.30 -49.54 32.30
CA GLU A 343 -57.88 -49.50 30.96
C GLU A 343 -59.38 -49.15 30.97
N LEU A 344 -60.11 -49.59 31.99
CA LEU A 344 -61.51 -49.20 32.21
C LEU A 344 -61.64 -47.71 32.54
N PHE A 345 -60.72 -47.16 33.33
CA PHE A 345 -60.66 -45.72 33.62
C PHE A 345 -60.34 -44.89 32.37
N ASP A 346 -59.37 -45.32 31.57
CA ASP A 346 -59.03 -44.69 30.29
C ASP A 346 -60.20 -44.72 29.30
N LEU A 347 -60.93 -45.83 29.25
CA LEU A 347 -62.14 -45.95 28.43
C LEU A 347 -63.23 -44.98 28.89
N LEU A 348 -63.48 -44.90 30.21
CA LEU A 348 -64.43 -43.96 30.80
C LEU A 348 -64.07 -42.51 30.48
N GLN A 349 -62.79 -42.13 30.63
CA GLN A 349 -62.32 -40.78 30.30
C GLN A 349 -62.53 -40.44 28.82
N ARG A 350 -62.31 -41.39 27.91
CA ARG A 350 -62.58 -41.20 26.47
C ARG A 350 -64.07 -41.04 26.18
N VAL A 351 -64.94 -41.79 26.86
CA VAL A 351 -66.40 -41.65 26.72
C VAL A 351 -66.85 -40.27 27.21
N VAL A 352 -66.34 -39.78 28.33
CA VAL A 352 -66.62 -38.41 28.82
C VAL A 352 -66.16 -37.36 27.81
N ASN A 353 -64.95 -37.49 27.27
CA ASN A 353 -64.43 -36.57 26.26
C ASN A 353 -65.28 -36.57 24.99
N PHE A 354 -65.76 -37.74 24.55
CA PHE A 354 -66.64 -37.87 23.40
C PHE A 354 -67.98 -37.17 23.63
N VAL A 355 -68.66 -37.44 24.77
CA VAL A 355 -69.94 -36.79 25.10
C VAL A 355 -69.75 -35.27 25.22
N THR A 356 -68.64 -34.82 25.80
CA THR A 356 -68.30 -33.40 25.92
C THR A 356 -68.12 -32.75 24.54
N ALA A 357 -67.38 -33.41 23.64
CA ALA A 357 -67.15 -32.91 22.30
C ALA A 357 -68.44 -32.91 21.44
N ASP A 358 -69.26 -33.96 21.53
CA ASP A 358 -70.53 -34.06 20.82
C ASP A 358 -71.52 -32.99 21.27
N LEU A 359 -71.63 -32.75 22.58
CA LEU A 359 -72.45 -31.68 23.12
C LEU A 359 -71.88 -30.28 22.81
N ALA A 360 -70.56 -30.12 22.70
CA ALA A 360 -69.93 -28.87 22.26
C ALA A 360 -70.17 -28.57 20.78
N GLU A 361 -70.24 -29.59 19.94
CA GLU A 361 -70.65 -29.46 18.53
C GLU A 361 -72.13 -29.05 18.42
N LEU A 362 -73.00 -29.58 19.29
CA LEU A 362 -74.43 -29.24 19.34
C LEU A 362 -74.70 -27.85 19.94
N HIS A 363 -73.84 -27.36 20.84
CA HIS A 363 -74.00 -26.10 21.56
C HIS A 363 -72.75 -25.19 21.45
N PRO A 364 -72.47 -24.63 20.26
CA PRO A 364 -71.25 -23.85 20.04
C PRO A 364 -71.22 -22.57 20.88
N GLY A 365 -70.09 -22.34 21.59
CA GLY A 365 -69.84 -21.11 22.35
C GLY A 365 -70.42 -21.08 23.77
N GLN A 366 -71.07 -22.16 24.23
CA GLN A 366 -71.52 -22.33 25.61
C GLN A 366 -70.64 -23.33 26.36
N SER A 367 -70.50 -23.15 27.67
CA SER A 367 -69.87 -24.15 28.51
C SER A 367 -70.78 -25.37 28.58
N VAL A 368 -70.22 -26.53 28.26
CA VAL A 368 -70.96 -27.80 28.19
C VAL A 368 -70.77 -28.64 29.45
N ALA A 369 -69.90 -28.20 30.36
CA ALA A 369 -69.53 -28.93 31.56
C ALA A 369 -70.73 -29.26 32.46
N GLU A 370 -71.67 -28.31 32.62
CA GLU A 370 -72.90 -28.53 33.40
C GLU A 370 -73.81 -29.58 32.75
N PHE A 371 -73.98 -29.53 31.42
CA PHE A 371 -74.77 -30.53 30.69
C PHE A 371 -74.17 -31.94 30.75
N VAL A 372 -72.84 -32.03 30.66
CA VAL A 372 -72.11 -33.31 30.79
C VAL A 372 -72.29 -33.87 32.20
N HIS A 373 -72.16 -33.01 33.23
CA HIS A 373 -72.37 -33.39 34.62
C HIS A 373 -73.80 -33.90 34.86
N ASP A 374 -74.81 -33.18 34.38
CA ASP A 374 -76.22 -33.58 34.50
C ASP A 374 -76.54 -34.87 33.72
N PHE A 375 -75.94 -35.03 32.54
CA PHE A 375 -76.10 -36.23 31.72
C PHE A 375 -75.58 -37.46 32.47
N PHE A 376 -74.32 -37.45 32.91
CA PHE A 376 -73.77 -38.60 33.64
C PHE A 376 -74.42 -38.77 35.02
N GLY A 377 -74.76 -37.69 35.71
CA GLY A 377 -75.52 -37.74 36.95
C GLY A 377 -76.85 -38.48 36.80
N TYR A 378 -77.65 -38.13 35.78
CA TYR A 378 -78.93 -38.77 35.49
C TYR A 378 -78.78 -40.28 35.22
N TYR A 379 -77.82 -40.68 34.37
CA TYR A 379 -77.63 -42.10 34.04
C TYR A 379 -77.04 -42.90 35.22
N ASN A 380 -76.16 -42.30 36.01
CA ASN A 380 -75.59 -42.93 37.21
C ASN A 380 -76.66 -43.14 38.28
N SER A 381 -77.49 -42.14 38.58
CA SER A 381 -78.61 -42.29 39.54
C SER A 381 -79.56 -43.41 39.10
N ARG A 382 -79.93 -43.44 37.83
CA ARG A 382 -80.80 -44.50 37.29
C ARG A 382 -80.16 -45.89 37.35
N HIS A 383 -78.84 -45.98 37.18
CA HIS A 383 -78.12 -47.24 37.32
C HIS A 383 -78.10 -47.72 38.78
N ILE A 384 -77.83 -46.81 39.73
CA ILE A 384 -77.88 -47.10 41.17
C ILE A 384 -79.28 -47.59 41.56
N ASP A 385 -80.34 -46.91 41.11
CA ASP A 385 -81.73 -47.31 41.38
C ASP A 385 -82.02 -48.72 40.84
N ASN A 386 -81.54 -49.05 39.64
CA ASN A 386 -81.72 -50.37 39.02
C ASN A 386 -80.93 -51.48 39.72
N VAL A 387 -79.69 -51.22 40.13
CA VAL A 387 -78.86 -52.20 40.86
C VAL A 387 -79.44 -52.48 42.23
N THR A 388 -79.92 -51.44 42.92
CA THR A 388 -80.59 -51.56 44.23
C THR A 388 -81.87 -52.38 44.09
N ALA A 389 -82.68 -52.13 43.06
CA ALA A 389 -83.89 -52.91 42.77
C ALA A 389 -83.62 -54.38 42.41
N GLN A 390 -82.47 -54.69 41.78
CA GLN A 390 -82.08 -56.08 41.48
C GLN A 390 -81.55 -56.83 42.70
N GLN A 391 -80.89 -56.15 43.63
CA GLN A 391 -80.43 -56.75 44.89
C GLN A 391 -81.58 -57.03 45.86
N GLU A 392 -82.66 -56.27 45.82
CA GLU A 392 -83.88 -56.54 46.60
C GLU A 392 -84.75 -57.68 46.03
N ALA A 393 -84.49 -58.09 44.77
CA ALA A 393 -85.24 -59.15 44.07
C ALA A 393 -84.58 -60.55 44.14
N VAL A 394 -83.40 -60.66 44.76
CA VAL A 394 -82.66 -61.91 45.04
C VAL A 394 -82.79 -62.24 46.52
#